data_AF-A0A830CX74-F1
#
_entry.id   AF-A0A830CX74-F1
#
_cell.length_a   1.000
_cell.length_b   1.000
_cell.length_c   1.000
_cell.angle_alpha   90.00
_cell.angle_beta   90.00
_cell.angle_gamma   90.00
#
_symmetry.space_group_name_H-M   'P 1'
#
loop_
_entity.id
_entity.type
_entity.pdbx_description
1 polymer ?
#
loop_
_entity_poly.entity_id
_entity_poly.type
_entity_poly.pdbx_seq_one_letter_code
_entity_poly.pdbx_strand_id
1 'polypeptide(L)'
;MAIIDGIRRWFAKCFLHPDIVAEYEYILLWDEDVGVEDFHPGRYISIVKDEGLEISQPALDLRKSEVHHPITVRRRKSRVHRKYYKFKGSGRCDGNSISPACVGWVEMMAPMFSRVAGRCACGSKAEHLPLVVRCRERRDLIRAAANHRYVLAFAYFSYFRSLKDVGDALWKFVDEELITA
;
A
#
# COMPACT_ATOMS: atom_id res chain seq x y z
N MET A 1 3.61 25.47 -2.07
CA MET A 1 2.82 24.74 -3.09
C MET A 1 3.11 23.23 -3.11
N ALA A 2 4.31 22.74 -2.77
CA ALA A 2 4.65 21.30 -2.79
C ALA A 2 3.91 20.38 -1.77
N ILE A 3 3.39 20.93 -0.66
CA ILE A 3 2.74 20.12 0.39
C ILE A 3 1.37 19.57 -0.06
N ILE A 4 0.63 20.33 -0.87
CA ILE A 4 -0.71 19.96 -1.33
C ILE A 4 -0.64 18.82 -2.36
N ASP A 5 0.32 18.90 -3.28
CA ASP A 5 0.53 17.90 -4.32
C ASP A 5 0.99 16.54 -3.74
N GLY A 6 1.86 16.57 -2.72
CA GLY A 6 2.27 15.37 -1.98
C GLY A 6 1.10 14.67 -1.27
N ILE A 7 0.19 15.43 -0.66
CA ILE A 7 -0.99 14.90 0.05
C ILE A 7 -2.00 14.29 -0.94
N ARG A 8 -2.25 14.93 -2.09
CA ARG A 8 -3.15 14.41 -3.14
C ARG A 8 -2.68 13.05 -3.67
N ARG A 9 -1.38 12.88 -3.86
CA ARG A 9 -0.77 11.63 -4.34
C ARG A 9 -0.78 10.51 -3.31
N TRP A 10 -0.47 10.84 -2.05
CA TRP A 10 -0.62 9.91 -0.95
C TRP A 10 -2.08 9.46 -0.80
N PHE A 11 -3.02 10.40 -0.95
CA PHE A 11 -4.45 10.12 -0.89
C PHE A 11 -4.88 9.17 -2.02
N ALA A 12 -4.53 9.44 -3.28
CA ALA A 12 -4.86 8.53 -4.38
C ALA A 12 -4.32 7.10 -4.15
N LYS A 13 -3.09 6.95 -3.64
CA LYS A 13 -2.54 5.62 -3.32
C LYS A 13 -3.21 4.91 -2.16
N CYS A 14 -3.64 5.66 -1.14
CA CYS A 14 -4.21 5.07 0.06
C CYS A 14 -5.73 4.89 -0.01
N PHE A 15 -6.42 5.63 -0.88
CA PHE A 15 -7.89 5.70 -0.94
C PHE A 15 -8.47 5.24 -2.29
N LEU A 16 -7.66 4.72 -3.21
CA LEU A 16 -8.17 3.96 -4.35
C LEU A 16 -8.91 2.72 -3.83
N HIS A 17 -10.24 2.74 -3.94
CA HIS A 17 -11.08 1.65 -3.43
C HIS A 17 -10.74 0.33 -4.14
N PRO A 18 -10.57 -0.79 -3.41
CA PRO A 18 -10.24 -2.09 -3.98
C PRO A 18 -11.13 -2.50 -5.15
N ASP A 19 -12.42 -2.19 -5.07
CA ASP A 19 -13.39 -2.55 -6.12
C ASP A 19 -13.22 -1.72 -7.40
N ILE A 20 -12.72 -0.48 -7.30
CA ILE A 20 -12.43 0.36 -8.47
C ILE A 20 -11.15 -0.13 -9.15
N VAL A 21 -10.14 -0.50 -8.36
CA VAL A 21 -8.85 -0.95 -8.89
C VAL A 21 -8.87 -2.40 -9.37
N ALA A 22 -9.84 -3.20 -8.93
CA ALA A 22 -9.96 -4.62 -9.30
C ALA A 22 -10.22 -4.83 -10.79
N GLU A 23 -10.88 -3.88 -11.45
CA GLU A 23 -11.20 -3.88 -12.88
C GLU A 23 -9.97 -3.62 -13.77
N TYR A 24 -8.89 -3.06 -13.22
CA TYR A 24 -7.70 -2.71 -13.99
C TYR A 24 -6.56 -3.71 -13.77
N GLU A 25 -5.91 -4.14 -14.86
CA GLU A 25 -4.76 -5.03 -14.80
C GLU A 25 -3.49 -4.30 -14.32
N TYR A 26 -3.35 -3.03 -14.70
CA TYR A 26 -2.25 -2.14 -14.32
C TYR A 26 -2.76 -0.74 -14.01
N ILE A 27 -2.23 -0.14 -12.95
CA ILE A 27 -2.52 1.24 -12.58
C ILE A 27 -1.22 2.02 -12.58
N LEU A 28 -1.16 3.04 -13.42
CA LEU A 28 -0.04 3.96 -13.49
C LEU A 28 -0.43 5.25 -12.78
N LEU A 29 0.38 5.65 -11.80
CA LEU A 29 0.15 6.87 -11.06
C LEU A 29 1.48 7.63 -10.94
N TRP A 30 1.53 8.81 -11.56
CA TRP A 30 2.68 9.70 -11.48
C TRP A 30 2.23 11.16 -11.36
N ASP A 31 3.14 12.02 -10.97
CA ASP A 31 2.94 13.47 -10.95
C ASP A 31 3.08 14.08 -12.36
N GLU A 32 2.45 15.23 -12.59
CA GLU A 32 2.45 15.93 -13.88
C GLU A 32 3.87 16.36 -14.30
N ASP A 33 4.76 16.58 -13.33
CA ASP A 33 6.15 17.01 -13.50
C ASP A 33 7.14 15.88 -13.85
N VAL A 34 6.69 14.62 -13.90
CA VAL A 34 7.54 13.46 -14.20
C VAL A 34 7.98 13.44 -15.69
N GLY A 35 7.34 14.25 -16.54
CA GLY A 35 7.81 14.46 -17.93
C GLY A 35 7.69 13.21 -18.80
N VAL A 36 6.57 12.49 -18.72
CA VAL A 36 6.31 11.22 -19.43
C VAL A 36 5.86 11.36 -20.89
N GLU A 37 6.23 12.44 -21.58
CA GLU A 37 5.76 12.73 -22.94
C GLU A 37 6.08 11.62 -23.96
N ASP A 38 7.25 10.97 -23.80
CA ASP A 38 7.72 9.88 -24.66
C ASP A 38 7.30 8.49 -24.15
N PHE A 39 6.30 8.42 -23.27
CA PHE A 39 5.80 7.17 -22.70
C PHE A 39 4.79 6.49 -23.63
N HIS A 40 5.11 5.24 -24.02
CA HIS A 40 4.22 4.42 -24.82
C HIS A 40 3.62 3.28 -23.97
N PRO A 41 2.34 3.38 -23.54
CA PRO A 41 1.75 2.46 -22.55
C PRO A 41 1.78 1.01 -23.01
N GLY A 42 1.43 0.73 -24.27
CA GLY A 42 1.41 -0.65 -24.79
C GLY A 42 2.79 -1.34 -24.76
N ARG A 43 3.86 -0.58 -25.06
CA ARG A 43 5.24 -1.10 -25.05
C ARG A 43 5.75 -1.28 -23.63
N TYR A 44 5.33 -0.40 -22.72
CA TYR A 44 5.70 -0.52 -21.32
C TYR A 44 5.03 -1.74 -20.69
N ILE A 45 3.72 -1.90 -20.89
CA ILE A 45 2.96 -3.05 -20.36
C ILE A 45 3.50 -4.36 -20.93
N SER A 46 3.87 -4.41 -22.22
CA SER A 46 4.48 -5.63 -22.78
C SER A 46 5.81 -5.98 -22.10
N ILE A 47 6.68 -5.00 -21.86
CA ILE A 47 7.94 -5.22 -21.12
C ILE A 47 7.66 -5.69 -19.68
N VAL A 48 6.72 -5.05 -18.99
CA VAL A 48 6.35 -5.40 -17.61
C VAL A 48 5.82 -6.84 -17.53
N LYS A 49 4.97 -7.24 -18.48
CA LYS A 49 4.45 -8.61 -18.60
C LYS A 49 5.57 -9.62 -18.88
N ASP A 50 6.40 -9.35 -19.88
CA ASP A 50 7.54 -10.20 -20.26
C ASP A 50 8.50 -10.43 -19.09
N GLU A 51 8.67 -9.41 -18.25
CA GLU A 51 9.63 -9.39 -17.14
C GLU A 51 9.01 -9.82 -15.80
N GLY A 52 7.69 -10.05 -15.76
CA GLY A 52 6.96 -10.43 -14.55
C GLY A 52 7.04 -9.38 -13.43
N LEU A 53 7.05 -8.09 -13.78
CA LEU A 53 7.20 -7.00 -12.82
C LEU A 53 5.85 -6.62 -12.20
N GLU A 54 5.76 -6.77 -10.88
CA GLU A 54 4.55 -6.40 -10.12
C GLU A 54 4.54 -4.92 -9.72
N ILE A 55 5.73 -4.34 -9.52
CA ILE A 55 5.93 -2.91 -9.24
C ILE A 55 7.07 -2.41 -10.12
N SER A 56 6.85 -1.34 -10.86
CA SER A 56 7.89 -0.73 -11.69
C SER A 56 7.62 0.75 -11.93
N GLN A 57 8.56 1.44 -12.56
CA GLN A 57 8.37 2.79 -13.07
C GLN A 57 8.86 2.90 -14.53
N PRO A 58 8.27 3.77 -15.35
CA PRO A 58 8.83 4.11 -16.65
C PRO A 58 10.18 4.82 -16.48
N ALA A 59 11.04 4.65 -17.49
CA ALA A 59 12.32 5.36 -17.49
C ALA A 59 12.11 6.84 -17.88
N LEU A 60 12.71 7.72 -17.10
CA LEU A 60 12.55 9.17 -17.16
C LEU A 60 13.56 9.79 -18.12
N ASP A 61 13.16 10.86 -18.81
CA ASP A 61 14.09 11.62 -19.65
C ASP A 61 14.88 12.60 -18.77
N LEU A 62 16.21 12.56 -18.88
CA LEU A 62 17.13 13.41 -18.14
C LEU A 62 16.87 14.91 -18.38
N ARG A 63 16.39 15.27 -19.56
CA ARG A 63 16.20 16.66 -19.98
C ARG A 63 14.83 17.22 -19.62
N LYS A 64 13.84 16.35 -19.42
CA LYS A 64 12.44 16.74 -19.20
C LYS A 64 11.99 16.52 -17.75
N SER A 65 12.53 15.50 -17.09
CA SER A 65 12.15 15.15 -15.71
C SER A 65 13.03 15.90 -14.71
N GLU A 66 12.42 16.77 -13.90
CA GLU A 66 13.12 17.49 -12.83
C GLU A 66 13.62 16.54 -11.74
N VAL A 67 12.88 15.46 -11.50
CA VAL A 67 13.23 14.46 -10.49
C VAL A 67 13.63 13.16 -11.18
N HIS A 68 14.92 12.82 -11.12
CA HIS A 68 15.42 11.55 -11.63
C HIS A 68 16.62 11.05 -10.82
N HIS A 69 16.73 9.73 -10.69
CA HIS A 69 17.91 9.06 -10.16
C HIS A 69 18.66 8.37 -11.31
N PRO A 70 19.98 8.15 -11.20
CA PRO A 70 20.76 7.56 -12.29
C PRO A 70 20.28 6.17 -12.77
N ILE A 71 19.55 5.43 -11.94
CA ILE A 71 18.91 4.15 -12.28
C ILE A 71 17.60 4.32 -13.06
N THR A 72 16.92 5.45 -12.92
CA THR A 72 15.61 5.73 -13.53
C THR A 72 15.73 6.46 -14.87
N VAL A 73 16.89 7.06 -15.14
CA VAL A 73 17.19 7.71 -16.42
C VAL A 73 17.17 6.74 -17.58
N ARG A 74 16.40 7.07 -18.62
CA ARG A 74 16.24 6.31 -19.86
C ARG A 74 17.57 6.01 -20.57
N ARG A 75 17.76 4.74 -20.96
CA ARG A 75 18.92 4.27 -21.72
C ARG A 75 18.49 3.62 -23.03
N ARG A 76 19.01 4.10 -24.16
CA ARG A 76 18.64 3.60 -25.50
C ARG A 76 18.92 2.11 -25.71
N LYS A 77 19.94 1.55 -25.06
CA LYS A 77 20.38 0.15 -25.22
C LYS A 77 19.88 -0.79 -24.10
N SER A 78 18.97 -0.33 -23.24
CA SER A 78 18.47 -1.13 -22.13
C SER A 78 16.95 -1.20 -22.17
N ARG A 79 16.41 -2.41 -22.05
CA ARG A 79 14.96 -2.63 -21.92
C ARG A 79 14.48 -2.40 -20.50
N VAL A 80 15.25 -2.83 -19.50
CA VAL A 80 14.91 -2.75 -18.07
C VAL A 80 16.15 -2.42 -17.26
N HIS A 81 16.02 -1.46 -16.34
CA HIS A 81 17.09 -1.08 -15.43
C HIS A 81 16.98 -1.85 -14.11
N ARG A 82 17.69 -2.99 -14.03
CA ARG A 82 17.73 -3.78 -12.78
C ARG A 82 18.78 -3.26 -11.80
N LYS A 83 19.90 -2.79 -12.33
CA LYS A 83 21.06 -2.36 -11.55
C LYS A 83 21.68 -1.10 -12.16
N TYR A 84 22.15 -0.24 -11.28
CA TYR A 84 22.95 0.92 -11.61
C TYR A 84 24.38 0.72 -11.09
N TYR A 85 25.37 1.10 -11.89
CA TYR A 85 26.77 1.03 -11.51
C TYR A 85 27.34 2.43 -11.28
N LYS A 86 27.96 2.62 -10.12
CA LYS A 86 28.56 3.89 -9.70
C LYS A 86 29.95 3.60 -9.13
N PHE A 87 30.97 4.02 -9.86
CA PHE A 87 32.37 3.80 -9.49
C PHE A 87 33.07 5.06 -8.93
N LYS A 88 32.41 6.23 -8.95
CA LYS A 88 32.95 7.52 -8.48
C LYS A 88 31.93 8.28 -7.61
N GLY A 89 32.41 9.03 -6.62
CA GLY A 89 31.59 9.82 -5.68
C GLY A 89 31.20 9.08 -4.39
N SER A 90 30.36 9.69 -3.55
CA SER A 90 29.84 9.06 -2.31
C SER A 90 28.85 7.94 -2.65
N GLY A 91 29.06 6.75 -2.08
CA GLY A 91 28.28 5.54 -2.34
C GLY A 91 28.72 4.78 -3.61
N ARG A 92 29.19 3.54 -3.42
CA ARG A 92 29.60 2.64 -4.51
C ARG A 92 28.42 1.74 -4.89
N CYS A 93 28.14 1.62 -6.18
CA CYS A 93 27.22 0.62 -6.70
C CYS A 93 27.99 -0.31 -7.64
N ASP A 94 28.19 -1.55 -7.20
CA ASP A 94 28.94 -2.58 -7.91
C ASP A 94 28.13 -3.87 -8.08
N GLY A 95 28.77 -4.94 -8.58
CA GLY A 95 28.13 -6.23 -8.80
C GLY A 95 27.50 -6.83 -7.53
N ASN A 96 28.05 -6.55 -6.35
CA ASN A 96 27.61 -7.12 -5.07
C ASN A 96 26.58 -6.23 -4.34
N SER A 97 26.39 -4.99 -4.81
CA SER A 97 25.41 -4.09 -4.24
C SER A 97 23.98 -4.60 -4.48
N ILE A 98 23.24 -4.81 -3.39
CA ILE A 98 21.85 -5.28 -3.38
C ILE A 98 20.86 -4.23 -2.85
N SER A 99 21.36 -3.16 -2.24
CA SER A 99 20.53 -2.12 -1.65
C SER A 99 20.06 -1.10 -2.69
N PRO A 100 18.88 -0.50 -2.50
CA PRO A 100 18.49 0.67 -3.27
C PRO A 100 19.36 1.89 -2.90
N ALA A 101 19.67 2.82 -3.81
CA ALA A 101 19.21 2.93 -5.20
C ALA A 101 20.07 2.16 -6.24
N CYS A 102 20.98 1.28 -5.80
CA CYS A 102 21.83 0.50 -6.73
C CYS A 102 21.03 -0.59 -7.46
N VAL A 103 19.98 -1.15 -6.84
CA VAL A 103 19.12 -2.21 -7.39
C VAL A 103 17.65 -1.90 -7.11
N GLY A 104 16.77 -2.21 -8.06
CA GLY A 104 15.31 -2.31 -7.82
C GLY A 104 14.64 -1.02 -7.32
N TRP A 105 15.10 0.15 -7.76
CA TRP A 105 14.59 1.44 -7.30
C TRP A 105 13.37 1.90 -8.13
N VAL A 106 12.28 2.18 -7.42
CA VAL A 106 11.05 2.76 -7.96
C VAL A 106 10.80 4.07 -7.23
N GLU A 107 10.75 5.20 -7.96
CA GLU A 107 10.46 6.48 -7.35
C GLU A 107 9.09 6.42 -6.69
N MET A 108 9.01 6.90 -5.45
CA MET A 108 7.74 6.93 -4.74
C MET A 108 6.72 7.84 -5.45
N MET A 109 7.16 8.73 -6.35
CA MET A 109 6.30 9.67 -7.08
C MET A 109 5.83 9.14 -8.45
N ALA A 110 6.37 8.02 -8.95
CA ALA A 110 6.00 7.48 -10.25
C ALA A 110 5.82 5.95 -10.28
N PRO A 111 5.25 5.28 -9.26
CA PRO A 111 5.08 3.84 -9.32
C PRO A 111 3.90 3.44 -10.21
N MET A 112 4.12 2.37 -10.94
CA MET A 112 3.08 1.53 -11.50
C MET A 112 2.94 0.28 -10.64
N PHE A 113 1.70 -0.12 -10.40
CA PHE A 113 1.35 -1.36 -9.72
C PHE A 113 0.57 -2.27 -10.66
N SER A 114 0.93 -3.55 -10.70
CA SER A 114 0.04 -4.58 -11.22
C SER A 114 -1.20 -4.72 -10.33
N ARG A 115 -2.26 -5.37 -10.82
CA ARG A 115 -3.43 -5.72 -10.01
C ARG A 115 -3.09 -6.51 -8.75
N VAL A 116 -2.04 -7.35 -8.79
CA VAL A 116 -1.61 -8.11 -7.62
C VAL A 116 -0.93 -7.16 -6.64
N ALA A 117 0.04 -6.35 -7.07
CA ALA A 117 0.72 -5.39 -6.21
C ALA A 117 -0.13 -4.20 -5.78
N GLY A 118 -1.17 -3.80 -6.51
CA GLY A 118 -2.08 -2.72 -6.13
C GLY A 118 -2.93 -3.10 -4.92
N ARG A 119 -3.38 -4.37 -4.90
CA ARG A 119 -3.92 -5.03 -3.69
C ARG A 119 -2.90 -5.15 -2.58
N CYS A 120 -1.64 -4.75 -2.82
CA CYS A 120 -0.54 -4.85 -1.89
C CYS A 120 0.07 -3.56 -1.38
N ALA A 121 0.11 -2.56 -2.25
CA ALA A 121 0.18 -1.16 -1.89
C ALA A 121 -0.94 -0.82 -0.89
N CYS A 122 -2.06 -1.55 -0.99
CA CYS A 122 -3.05 -1.76 0.06
C CYS A 122 -3.26 -3.26 0.42
N GLY A 123 -2.20 -4.00 0.86
CA GLY A 123 -2.34 -5.32 1.54
C GLY A 123 -1.77 -6.65 0.93
N SER A 124 -0.48 -6.71 0.56
CA SER A 124 0.49 -7.79 0.16
C SER A 124 0.16 -9.16 -0.53
N LYS A 125 1.05 -9.57 -1.49
CA LYS A 125 1.34 -10.94 -2.03
C LYS A 125 2.72 -11.02 -2.74
N ALA A 126 3.81 -10.61 -2.08
CA ALA A 126 5.13 -11.24 -2.30
C ALA A 126 5.46 -11.98 -1.01
N GLU A 127 4.97 -13.22 -0.89
CA GLU A 127 4.78 -13.86 0.42
C GLU A 127 6.08 -14.23 1.14
N HIS A 128 7.22 -14.20 0.44
CA HIS A 128 8.53 -14.50 1.01
C HIS A 128 9.48 -13.28 1.11
N LEU A 129 9.03 -12.07 0.77
CA LEU A 129 9.84 -10.88 1.01
C LEU A 129 9.70 -10.47 2.49
N PRO A 130 10.79 -10.33 3.28
CA PRO A 130 10.71 -10.01 4.70
C PRO A 130 9.87 -8.77 5.03
N LEU A 131 9.81 -7.82 4.08
CA LEU A 131 9.02 -6.60 4.19
C LEU A 131 7.51 -6.83 4.05
N VAL A 132 7.09 -7.78 3.22
CA VAL A 132 5.69 -8.16 3.06
C VAL A 132 5.19 -8.92 4.27
N VAL A 133 6.02 -9.82 4.81
CA VAL A 133 5.73 -10.55 6.05
C VAL A 133 5.49 -9.56 7.19
N ARG A 134 6.41 -8.61 7.41
CA ARG A 134 6.25 -7.55 8.42
C ARG A 134 5.03 -6.66 8.19
N CYS A 135 4.66 -6.42 6.93
CA CYS A 135 3.48 -5.61 6.60
C CYS A 135 2.17 -6.35 6.94
N ARG A 136 2.13 -7.67 6.74
CA ARG A 136 1.00 -8.52 7.18
C ARG A 136 0.94 -8.63 8.70
N GLU A 137 2.06 -8.93 9.35
CA GLU A 137 2.15 -9.02 10.81
C GLU A 137 1.63 -7.74 11.48
N ARG A 138 2.05 -6.57 10.99
CA ARG A 138 1.59 -5.29 11.55
C ARG A 138 0.10 -5.03 11.28
N ARG A 139 -0.42 -5.42 10.12
CA ARG A 139 -1.85 -5.34 9.80
C ARG A 139 -2.67 -6.25 10.73
N ASP A 140 -2.19 -7.45 10.99
CA ASP A 140 -2.88 -8.44 11.82
C ASP A 140 -2.86 -8.02 13.30
N LEU A 141 -1.76 -7.43 13.78
CA LEU A 141 -1.69 -6.79 15.12
C LEU A 141 -2.70 -5.64 15.27
N ILE A 142 -2.85 -4.78 14.25
CA ILE A 142 -3.84 -3.69 14.28
C ILE A 142 -5.27 -4.24 14.27
N ARG A 143 -5.55 -5.28 13.48
CA ARG A 143 -6.86 -5.95 13.44
C ARG A 143 -7.18 -6.63 14.76
N ALA A 144 -6.21 -7.28 15.40
CA ALA A 144 -6.38 -7.87 16.72
C ALA A 144 -6.70 -6.79 17.78
N ALA A 145 -5.96 -5.66 17.77
CA ALA A 145 -6.24 -4.53 18.66
C ALA A 145 -7.65 -3.94 18.46
N ALA A 146 -8.14 -3.89 17.22
CA ALA A 146 -9.52 -3.49 16.93
C ALA A 146 -10.54 -4.51 17.44
N ASN A 147 -10.32 -5.81 17.21
CA ASN A 147 -11.19 -6.87 17.70
C ASN A 147 -11.30 -6.87 19.22
N HIS A 148 -10.22 -6.59 19.96
CA HIS A 148 -10.29 -6.45 21.41
C HIS A 148 -11.23 -5.34 21.86
N ARG A 149 -11.32 -4.21 21.12
CA ARG A 149 -12.31 -3.15 21.43
C ARG A 149 -13.74 -3.60 21.18
N TYR A 150 -13.98 -4.38 20.13
CA TYR A 150 -15.30 -4.95 19.86
C TYR A 150 -15.69 -6.03 20.88
N VAL A 151 -14.76 -6.89 21.28
CA VAL A 151 -14.98 -7.89 22.33
C VAL A 151 -15.28 -7.21 23.67
N LEU A 152 -14.54 -6.15 24.00
CA LEU A 152 -14.83 -5.35 25.20
C LEU A 152 -16.23 -4.74 25.12
N ALA A 153 -16.57 -4.08 24.01
CA ALA A 153 -17.90 -3.50 23.82
C ALA A 153 -19.02 -4.55 23.91
N PHE A 154 -18.80 -5.75 23.38
CA PHE A 154 -19.75 -6.86 23.46
C PHE A 154 -19.92 -7.40 24.90
N ALA A 155 -18.83 -7.47 25.67
CA ALA A 155 -18.88 -7.82 27.08
C ALA A 155 -19.67 -6.78 27.89
N TYR A 156 -19.44 -5.48 27.65
CA TYR A 156 -20.23 -4.40 28.25
C TYR A 156 -21.71 -4.51 27.87
N PHE A 157 -22.03 -4.76 26.59
CA PHE A 157 -23.40 -4.96 26.15
C PHE A 157 -24.09 -6.14 26.87
N SER A 158 -23.37 -7.26 27.04
CA SER A 158 -23.87 -8.43 27.75
C SER A 158 -24.07 -8.16 29.24
N TYR A 159 -23.18 -7.40 29.88
CA TYR A 159 -23.32 -6.95 31.27
C TYR A 159 -24.56 -6.09 31.46
N PHE A 160 -24.78 -5.09 30.60
CA PHE A 160 -25.96 -4.23 30.68
C PHE A 160 -27.27 -4.99 30.46
N ARG A 161 -27.26 -6.00 29.59
CA ARG A 161 -28.41 -6.89 29.41
C ARG A 161 -28.70 -7.70 30.67
N SER A 162 -27.67 -8.27 31.29
CA SER A 162 -27.83 -8.98 32.57
C SER A 162 -28.36 -8.09 33.68
N LEU A 163 -27.93 -6.83 33.76
CA LEU A 163 -28.49 -5.87 34.73
C LEU A 163 -29.96 -5.59 34.49
N LYS A 164 -30.36 -5.46 33.22
CA LYS A 164 -31.77 -5.30 32.86
C LYS A 164 -32.58 -6.54 33.30
N ASP A 165 -32.10 -7.75 33.00
CA ASP A 165 -32.80 -8.98 33.34
C ASP A 165 -32.96 -9.14 34.87
N VAL A 166 -31.95 -8.74 35.66
CA VAL A 166 -32.04 -8.69 37.13
C VAL A 166 -33.06 -7.64 37.58
N GLY A 167 -33.07 -6.46 36.96
CA GLY A 167 -34.07 -5.42 37.23
C GLY A 167 -35.49 -5.90 36.94
N ASP A 168 -35.71 -6.56 35.81
CA ASP A 168 -36.99 -7.13 35.41
C ASP A 168 -37.42 -8.25 36.37
N ALA A 169 -36.49 -9.06 36.88
CA ALA A 169 -36.78 -10.10 37.87
C ALA A 169 -37.13 -9.51 39.25
N LEU A 170 -36.40 -8.49 39.71
CA LEU A 170 -36.72 -7.77 40.94
C LEU A 170 -38.08 -7.08 40.85
N TRP A 171 -38.38 -6.47 39.70
CA TRP A 171 -39.68 -5.84 39.46
C TRP A 171 -40.83 -6.85 39.58
N LYS A 172 -40.69 -8.03 38.95
CA LYS A 172 -41.66 -9.12 39.09
C LYS A 172 -41.81 -9.62 40.53
N PHE A 173 -40.70 -9.73 41.27
CA PHE A 173 -40.74 -10.13 42.67
C PHE A 173 -41.51 -9.13 43.53
N VAL A 174 -41.29 -7.82 43.33
CA VAL A 174 -42.04 -6.77 44.02
C VAL A 174 -43.52 -6.79 43.64
N ASP A 175 -43.85 -7.00 42.36
CA ASP A 175 -45.24 -7.13 41.91
C ASP A 175 -45.93 -8.37 42.49
N GLU A 176 -45.24 -9.51 42.60
CA GLU A 176 -45.77 -10.73 43.22
C GLU A 176 -45.99 -10.58 44.74
N GLU A 177 -45.11 -9.87 45.46
CA GLU A 177 -45.32 -9.51 46.87
C GLU A 177 -46.46 -8.50 47.06
N LEU A 178 -46.66 -7.56 46.12
CA LEU A 178 -47.79 -6.63 46.13
C LEU A 178 -49.15 -7.28 45.81
N ILE A 179 -49.15 -8.41 45.09
CA ILE A 179 -50.37 -9.17 44.79
C ILE A 179 -50.74 -10.12 45.93
N THR A 180 -49.78 -10.48 46.81
CA THR A 180 -49.97 -11.38 47.96
C THR A 180 -50.14 -10.68 49.31
N ALA A 181 -50.00 -9.35 49.35
CA ALA A 181 -50.32 -8.47 50.49
C ALA A 181 -51.73 -7.87 50.38
#